data_AF-A0A9P5PM87-F1
#
_entry.id   AF-A0A9P5PM87-F1
#
_cell.length_a   1.000
_cell.length_b   1.000
_cell.length_c   1.000
_cell.angle_alpha   90.00
_cell.angle_beta   90.00
_cell.angle_gamma   90.00
#
_symmetry.space_group_name_H-M   'P 1'
#
loop_
_entity.id
_entity.type
_entity.pdbx_description
1 polymer ?
#
loop_
_entity_poly.entity_id
_entity_poly.type
_entity_poly.pdbx_seq_one_letter_code
_entity_poly.pdbx_strand_id
1 'polypeptide(L)'
;MYPYLNSVWRGAYRKANPSYCRSRISSPTASSHRTYIPYYAQAATEENIRSELGGHTWKFPATRLARVLSAKTRKPDAPRFQPGDIDRLEHYDCSIDHLENELKIATDLFEKQDLPLGKWIYSVVDQLPDSLLHELRFYVREDKNIGDGDTVDDDAPPRRSVVGAIPEISPHEPWWAATVSIDQTLVFPVTIKDNWPDLVVHAAISARPMFDASPLRTFSVVLGFNHETLEARFLVYHHGGLTASDALPVTTLQGKRNFLRLVFALFTWKMIGDAGIPPWFDGKRIAIPGAEELGLPPSGVDIDSVIYQKTDLRGPSPFVCSFRYGASDSDTSASGSETLGTQGSSSTPSTSSSLSASNVNERTSEQHGVKGVKGSKGSK
;
A
#
# COMPACT_ATOMS: atom_id res chain seq x y z
N MET A 1 6.96 -17.65 -19.25
CA MET A 1 7.44 -16.65 -20.24
C MET A 1 6.26 -15.72 -20.57
N TYR A 2 6.16 -14.57 -19.90
CA TYR A 2 4.92 -13.81 -19.66
C TYR A 2 4.46 -12.91 -20.83
N PRO A 3 3.32 -13.19 -21.51
CA PRO A 3 2.86 -12.40 -22.67
C PRO A 3 2.05 -11.13 -22.34
N TYR A 4 1.61 -10.93 -21.09
CA TYR A 4 0.66 -9.86 -20.75
C TYR A 4 1.28 -8.46 -20.56
N LEU A 5 2.55 -8.34 -20.14
CA LEU A 5 3.19 -7.05 -19.83
C LEU A 5 3.82 -6.34 -21.04
N ASN A 6 4.08 -7.08 -22.12
CA ASN A 6 4.51 -6.53 -23.40
C ASN A 6 3.40 -5.63 -24.03
N SER A 7 2.15 -5.79 -23.61
CA SER A 7 1.02 -4.97 -24.08
C SER A 7 0.99 -3.59 -23.41
N VAL A 8 1.31 -3.52 -22.12
CA VAL A 8 1.20 -2.34 -21.26
C VAL A 8 2.14 -1.19 -21.70
N TRP A 9 3.42 -1.51 -21.92
CA TRP A 9 4.38 -0.51 -22.43
C TRP A 9 4.21 -0.25 -23.93
N ARG A 10 3.71 -1.22 -24.70
CA ARG A 10 3.35 -1.00 -26.11
C ARG A 10 2.11 -0.12 -26.24
N GLY A 11 1.18 -0.12 -25.29
CA GLY A 11 0.00 0.76 -25.27
C GLY A 11 0.39 2.23 -25.07
N ALA A 12 1.24 2.49 -24.06
CA ALA A 12 1.82 3.82 -23.84
C ALA A 12 2.66 4.32 -25.02
N TYR A 13 3.47 3.43 -25.63
CA TYR A 13 4.26 3.76 -26.81
C TYR A 13 3.41 3.91 -28.09
N ARG A 14 2.31 3.15 -28.24
CA ARG A 14 1.36 3.28 -29.37
C ARG A 14 0.61 4.62 -29.37
N LYS A 15 0.23 5.15 -28.19
CA LYS A 15 -0.33 6.51 -28.10
C LYS A 15 0.66 7.59 -28.54
N ALA A 16 1.97 7.34 -28.39
CA ALA A 16 3.02 8.24 -28.85
C ALA A 16 3.40 8.07 -30.34
N ASN A 17 2.83 7.09 -31.07
CA ASN A 17 3.15 6.84 -32.48
C ASN A 17 1.93 6.25 -33.26
N PRO A 18 1.12 7.08 -33.95
CA PRO A 18 -0.24 6.72 -34.39
C PRO A 18 -0.36 5.82 -35.65
N SER A 19 0.72 5.25 -36.17
CA SER A 19 0.73 4.61 -37.51
C SER A 19 0.38 3.12 -37.57
N TYR A 20 -0.10 2.49 -36.49
CA TYR A 20 -0.42 1.04 -36.49
C TYR A 20 -1.72 0.71 -35.75
N CYS A 21 -2.83 0.55 -36.48
CA CYS A 21 -4.07 -0.08 -36.00
C CYS A 21 -4.70 -0.98 -37.08
N ARG A 22 -4.88 -2.28 -36.79
CA ARG A 22 -5.80 -3.19 -37.49
C ARG A 22 -6.68 -3.90 -36.45
N SER A 23 -7.97 -3.89 -36.70
CA SER A 23 -9.04 -4.42 -35.85
C SER A 23 -9.28 -5.92 -36.06
N ARG A 24 -9.59 -6.63 -34.97
CA ARG A 24 -10.31 -7.91 -35.01
C ARG A 24 -11.40 -7.91 -33.94
N ILE A 25 -12.58 -8.34 -34.37
CA ILE A 25 -13.85 -8.40 -33.62
C ILE A 25 -14.01 -9.80 -33.04
N SER A 26 -14.39 -9.90 -31.78
CA SER A 26 -15.12 -11.05 -31.23
C SER A 26 -15.81 -10.67 -29.92
N SER A 27 -17.13 -10.87 -29.87
CA SER A 27 -18.04 -10.56 -28.77
C SER A 27 -17.97 -11.58 -27.62
N PRO A 28 -18.33 -11.20 -26.39
CA PRO A 28 -18.75 -12.17 -25.37
C PRO A 28 -20.14 -11.87 -24.75
N THR A 29 -20.80 -12.95 -24.32
CA THR A 29 -22.02 -12.97 -23.48
C THR A 29 -21.69 -13.52 -22.10
N ALA A 30 -21.99 -12.76 -21.03
CA ALA A 30 -22.57 -13.22 -19.76
C ALA A 30 -22.59 -12.04 -18.75
N SER A 31 -23.78 -11.62 -18.32
CA SER A 31 -23.97 -10.49 -17.41
C SER A 31 -23.61 -10.83 -15.96
N SER A 32 -22.57 -10.19 -15.44
CA SER A 32 -22.54 -9.83 -14.01
C SER A 32 -22.93 -8.36 -13.90
N HIS A 33 -23.85 -8.02 -12.99
CA HIS A 33 -24.21 -6.64 -12.70
C HIS A 33 -22.98 -5.91 -12.12
N ARG A 34 -22.16 -5.33 -12.99
CA ARG A 34 -21.14 -4.36 -12.61
C ARG A 34 -21.77 -2.99 -12.52
N THR A 35 -21.58 -2.35 -11.37
CA THR A 35 -21.99 -0.98 -11.13
C THR A 35 -21.13 -0.07 -12.00
N TYR A 36 -21.66 0.34 -13.15
CA TYR A 36 -21.11 1.43 -13.94
C TYR A 36 -20.92 2.64 -13.03
N ILE A 37 -19.69 3.10 -12.87
CA ILE A 37 -19.40 4.35 -12.17
C ILE A 37 -19.51 5.46 -13.23
N PRO A 38 -20.57 6.28 -13.21
CA PRO A 38 -20.78 7.29 -14.24
C PRO A 38 -19.64 8.30 -14.28
N TYR A 39 -19.33 8.84 -15.46
CA TYR A 39 -18.28 9.85 -15.69
C TYR A 39 -18.32 11.03 -14.70
N TYR A 40 -19.53 11.48 -14.30
CA TYR A 40 -19.72 12.50 -13.27
C TYR A 40 -19.12 12.13 -11.90
N ALA A 41 -19.09 10.83 -11.56
CA ALA A 41 -18.45 10.35 -10.34
C ALA A 41 -16.91 10.39 -10.41
N GLN A 42 -16.31 10.30 -11.61
CA GLN A 42 -14.86 10.45 -11.76
C GLN A 42 -14.41 11.89 -11.51
N ALA A 43 -15.05 12.88 -12.16
CA ALA A 43 -14.71 14.29 -11.96
C ALA A 43 -14.91 14.72 -10.48
N ALA A 44 -15.98 14.25 -9.84
CA ALA A 44 -16.20 14.48 -8.42
C ALA A 44 -15.12 13.80 -7.55
N THR A 45 -14.69 12.58 -7.91
CA THR A 45 -13.61 11.87 -7.21
C THR A 45 -12.28 12.62 -7.34
N GLU A 46 -11.94 13.11 -8.52
CA GLU A 46 -10.74 13.91 -8.75
C GLU A 46 -10.74 15.19 -7.93
N GLU A 47 -11.86 15.92 -7.90
CA GLU A 47 -11.98 17.15 -7.11
C GLU A 47 -11.84 16.89 -5.61
N ASN A 48 -12.47 15.83 -5.11
CA ASN A 48 -12.31 15.39 -3.73
C ASN A 48 -10.83 15.09 -3.42
N ILE A 49 -10.14 14.36 -4.29
CA ILE A 49 -8.72 14.04 -4.13
C ILE A 49 -7.84 15.30 -4.16
N ARG A 50 -8.11 16.25 -5.07
CA ARG A 50 -7.38 17.52 -5.11
C ARG A 50 -7.50 18.26 -3.78
N SER A 51 -8.70 18.28 -3.21
CA SER A 51 -8.95 18.88 -1.90
C SER A 51 -8.24 18.11 -0.77
N GLU A 52 -8.25 16.77 -0.79
CA GLU A 52 -7.58 15.91 0.18
C GLU A 52 -6.06 16.13 0.17
N LEU A 53 -5.44 16.31 -0.99
CA LEU A 53 -3.98 16.45 -1.13
C LEU A 53 -3.43 17.87 -0.84
N GLY A 54 -4.30 18.88 -0.75
CA GLY A 54 -3.90 20.30 -0.69
C GLY A 54 -2.96 20.64 0.48
N GLY A 55 -1.74 21.11 0.18
CA GLY A 55 -0.82 21.73 1.15
C GLY A 55 0.20 20.81 1.83
N HIS A 56 0.22 19.51 1.53
CA HIS A 56 1.09 18.52 2.21
C HIS A 56 1.80 17.61 1.21
N THR A 57 2.61 18.24 0.36
CA THR A 57 3.50 17.52 -0.57
C THR A 57 4.94 17.81 -0.21
N TRP A 58 5.68 16.76 0.10
CA TRP A 58 7.12 16.83 0.34
C TRP A 58 7.85 16.24 -0.86
N LYS A 59 8.87 16.96 -1.33
CA LYS A 59 9.74 16.50 -2.42
C LYS A 59 11.13 16.24 -1.89
N PHE A 60 11.73 15.14 -2.32
CA PHE A 60 13.08 14.77 -1.92
C PHE A 60 13.92 14.32 -3.11
N PRO A 61 15.23 14.54 -3.04
CA PRO A 61 16.17 13.90 -3.96
C PRO A 61 15.99 12.39 -3.98
N ALA A 62 16.15 11.79 -5.16
CA ALA A 62 16.01 10.34 -5.35
C ALA A 62 16.87 9.52 -4.39
N THR A 63 18.09 10.00 -4.08
CA THR A 63 19.00 9.36 -3.10
C THR A 63 18.39 9.31 -1.70
N ARG A 64 17.81 10.42 -1.23
CA ARG A 64 17.18 10.49 0.08
C ARG A 64 15.92 9.65 0.14
N LEU A 65 15.07 9.74 -0.89
CA LEU A 65 13.85 8.94 -0.94
C LEU A 65 14.17 7.43 -1.02
N ALA A 66 15.20 7.04 -1.78
CA ALA A 66 15.62 5.64 -1.84
C ALA A 66 16.05 5.10 -0.48
N ARG A 67 16.78 5.88 0.34
CA ARG A 67 17.11 5.49 1.72
C ARG A 67 15.87 5.42 2.63
N VAL A 68 14.89 6.30 2.42
CA VAL A 68 13.61 6.25 3.13
C VAL A 68 12.83 4.99 2.76
N LEU A 69 12.84 4.59 1.49
CA LEU A 69 12.12 3.42 1.01
C LEU A 69 12.87 2.11 1.25
N SER A 70 14.20 2.08 1.29
CA SER A 70 14.92 0.80 1.40
C SER A 70 14.69 0.11 2.74
N ALA A 71 14.84 -1.22 2.78
CA ALA A 71 15.05 -1.93 4.03
C ALA A 71 16.24 -1.30 4.77
N LYS A 72 16.10 -1.22 6.09
CA LYS A 72 17.08 -0.55 6.93
C LYS A 72 17.10 -1.13 8.34
N THR A 73 18.29 -1.18 8.92
CA THR A 73 18.50 -1.64 10.29
C THR A 73 18.98 -0.47 11.11
N ARG A 74 18.42 -0.29 12.30
CA ARG A 74 18.88 0.76 13.21
C ARG A 74 20.29 0.43 13.70
N LYS A 75 21.19 1.42 13.65
CA LYS A 75 22.58 1.23 14.06
C LYS A 75 22.67 0.93 15.56
N PRO A 76 23.61 0.07 15.99
CA PRO A 76 23.75 -0.31 17.40
C PRO A 76 24.21 0.87 18.29
N ASP A 77 24.93 1.83 17.72
CA ASP A 77 25.44 3.03 18.39
C ASP A 77 24.47 4.23 18.31
N ALA A 78 23.34 4.10 17.62
CA ALA A 78 22.39 5.19 17.50
C ALA A 78 21.70 5.50 18.86
N PRO A 79 21.50 6.79 19.21
CA PRO A 79 20.90 7.20 20.50
C PRO A 79 19.58 6.47 20.79
N ARG A 80 19.30 6.08 22.04
CA ARG A 80 18.00 5.44 22.34
C ARG A 80 16.86 6.41 22.03
N PHE A 81 15.77 5.87 21.48
CA PHE A 81 14.57 6.63 21.21
C PHE A 81 13.98 7.16 22.53
N GLN A 82 13.80 8.47 22.64
CA GLN A 82 13.07 9.07 23.76
C GLN A 82 11.63 9.39 23.33
N PRO A 83 10.64 9.26 24.24
CA PRO A 83 9.27 9.64 23.93
C PRO A 83 9.19 11.10 23.46
N GLY A 84 8.62 11.31 22.27
CA GLY A 84 8.46 12.64 21.66
C GLY A 84 9.56 13.02 20.66
N ASP A 85 10.66 12.26 20.58
CA ASP A 85 11.68 12.47 19.55
C ASP A 85 11.26 11.86 18.21
N ILE A 86 11.72 12.47 17.12
CA ILE A 86 11.61 11.92 15.77
C ILE A 86 12.92 11.20 15.46
N ASP A 87 12.86 9.89 15.20
CA ASP A 87 14.06 9.15 14.82
C ASP A 87 14.58 9.64 13.46
N ARG A 88 15.90 9.60 13.27
CA ARG A 88 16.56 10.19 12.11
C ARG A 88 17.09 9.11 11.20
N LEU A 89 17.01 9.36 9.88
CA LEU A 89 17.51 8.42 8.88
C LEU A 89 19.02 8.14 9.00
N GLU A 90 19.79 9.06 9.57
CA GLU A 90 21.23 8.88 9.83
C GLU A 90 21.54 7.79 10.88
N HIS A 91 20.56 7.44 11.70
CA HIS A 91 20.63 6.37 12.70
C HIS A 91 20.38 4.98 12.12
N TYR A 92 20.19 4.87 10.81
CA TYR A 92 19.90 3.60 10.15
C TYR A 92 20.95 3.27 9.07
N ASP A 93 21.33 2.00 9.01
CA ASP A 93 22.03 1.41 7.89
C ASP A 93 21.01 1.02 6.83
N CYS A 94 21.01 1.74 5.71
CA CYS A 94 20.04 1.57 4.64
C CYS A 94 20.62 0.60 3.60
N SER A 95 19.92 -0.50 3.29
CA SER A 95 20.45 -1.54 2.40
C SER A 95 20.81 -1.02 1.00
N ILE A 96 20.12 0.01 0.51
CA ILE A 96 20.43 0.65 -0.78
C ILE A 96 21.83 1.26 -0.84
N ASP A 97 22.39 1.69 0.29
CA ASP A 97 23.72 2.31 0.34
C ASP A 97 24.83 1.28 0.03
N HIS A 98 24.52 -0.03 0.16
CA HIS A 98 25.43 -1.12 -0.18
C HIS A 98 25.30 -1.62 -1.63
N LEU A 99 24.31 -1.14 -2.39
CA LEU A 99 24.02 -1.59 -3.76
C LEU A 99 24.57 -0.65 -4.85
N GLU A 100 25.52 0.23 -4.52
CA GLU A 100 26.00 1.25 -5.44
C GLU A 100 26.81 0.66 -6.62
N ASN A 101 27.46 -0.49 -6.41
CA ASN A 101 28.17 -1.20 -7.47
C ASN A 101 27.21 -1.86 -8.46
N GLU A 102 26.18 -2.53 -7.96
CA GLU A 102 25.10 -3.15 -8.74
C GLU A 102 24.33 -2.08 -9.51
N LEU A 103 24.06 -0.94 -8.87
CA LEU A 103 23.45 0.21 -9.51
C LEU A 103 24.29 0.73 -10.67
N LYS A 104 25.62 0.82 -10.48
CA LYS A 104 26.56 1.22 -11.53
C LYS A 104 26.53 0.22 -12.69
N ILE A 105 26.63 -1.08 -12.41
CA ILE A 105 26.59 -2.14 -13.43
C ILE A 105 25.27 -2.07 -14.22
N ALA A 106 24.13 -1.95 -13.55
CA ALA A 106 22.82 -1.83 -14.20
C ALA A 106 22.70 -0.56 -15.05
N THR A 107 23.29 0.55 -14.59
CA THR A 107 23.33 1.81 -15.34
C THR A 107 24.21 1.70 -16.59
N ASP A 108 25.40 1.09 -16.47
CA ASP A 108 26.33 0.87 -17.59
C ASP A 108 25.73 -0.09 -18.64
N LEU A 109 24.96 -1.09 -18.18
CA LEU A 109 24.19 -1.99 -19.04
C LEU A 109 23.08 -1.25 -19.79
N PHE A 110 22.40 -0.28 -19.14
CA PHE A 110 21.46 0.60 -19.83
C PHE A 110 22.16 1.31 -20.98
N GLU A 111 23.28 1.97 -20.71
CA GLU A 111 23.96 2.81 -21.70
C GLU A 111 24.35 2.02 -22.96
N LYS A 112 24.68 0.74 -22.81
CA LYS A 112 25.03 -0.15 -23.92
C LYS A 112 23.81 -0.69 -24.67
N GLN A 113 22.66 -0.80 -24.00
CA GLN A 113 21.45 -1.38 -24.57
C GLN A 113 20.45 -0.27 -24.86
N ASP A 114 20.27 0.09 -26.14
CA ASP A 114 19.24 1.02 -26.60
C ASP A 114 17.84 0.38 -26.55
N LEU A 115 17.46 -0.09 -25.36
CA LEU A 115 16.19 -0.74 -25.10
C LEU A 115 15.19 0.30 -24.56
N PRO A 116 13.92 0.21 -24.96
CA PRO A 116 12.85 0.95 -24.31
C PRO A 116 12.86 0.68 -22.80
N LEU A 117 12.67 1.73 -21.98
CA LEU A 117 12.73 1.68 -20.52
C LEU A 117 12.01 0.45 -19.93
N GLY A 118 10.79 0.16 -20.40
CA GLY A 118 10.02 -0.99 -19.93
C GLY A 118 10.72 -2.34 -20.19
N LYS A 119 11.26 -2.57 -21.40
CA LYS A 119 12.01 -3.81 -21.72
C LYS A 119 13.30 -3.90 -20.94
N TRP A 120 13.95 -2.76 -20.75
CA TRP A 120 15.20 -2.70 -20.03
C TRP A 120 15.01 -3.00 -18.53
N ILE A 121 13.97 -2.47 -17.87
CA ILE A 121 13.69 -2.78 -16.46
C ILE A 121 13.66 -4.30 -16.29
N TYR A 122 12.90 -5.03 -17.12
CA TYR A 122 12.86 -6.50 -17.08
C TYR A 122 14.24 -7.14 -17.31
N SER A 123 15.00 -6.67 -18.30
CA SER A 123 16.34 -7.20 -18.56
C SER A 123 17.29 -7.00 -17.39
N VAL A 124 17.14 -5.94 -16.61
CA VAL A 124 17.95 -5.71 -15.40
C VAL A 124 17.46 -6.61 -14.28
N VAL A 125 16.14 -6.72 -14.07
CA VAL A 125 15.56 -7.63 -13.07
C VAL A 125 16.06 -9.05 -13.31
N ASP A 126 16.01 -9.54 -14.56
CA ASP A 126 16.45 -10.89 -14.93
C ASP A 126 17.96 -11.14 -14.70
N GLN A 127 18.77 -10.09 -14.52
CA GLN A 127 20.21 -10.18 -14.27
C GLN A 127 20.58 -9.96 -12.80
N LEU A 128 19.62 -9.59 -11.95
CA LEU A 128 19.87 -9.44 -10.52
C LEU A 128 20.04 -10.81 -9.86
N PRO A 129 20.85 -10.91 -8.79
CA PRO A 129 20.96 -12.13 -7.99
C PRO A 129 19.58 -12.58 -7.50
N ASP A 130 19.34 -13.90 -7.47
CA ASP A 130 18.07 -14.49 -7.00
C ASP A 130 17.65 -14.00 -5.61
N SER A 131 18.62 -13.62 -4.76
CA SER A 131 18.39 -13.07 -3.44
C SER A 131 17.72 -11.69 -3.41
N LEU A 132 17.63 -11.00 -4.55
CA LEU A 132 16.96 -9.70 -4.73
C LEU A 132 15.69 -9.81 -5.57
N LEU A 133 15.36 -11.01 -6.08
CA LEU A 133 14.22 -11.22 -6.98
C LEU A 133 12.92 -11.36 -6.19
N HIS A 134 12.38 -10.21 -5.77
CA HIS A 134 10.92 -10.11 -5.64
C HIS A 134 10.33 -9.88 -7.02
N GLU A 135 9.22 -10.54 -7.34
CA GLU A 135 8.53 -10.29 -8.61
C GLU A 135 7.83 -8.93 -8.55
N LEU A 136 8.51 -7.86 -8.99
CA LEU A 136 7.88 -6.55 -9.16
C LEU A 136 6.96 -6.59 -10.38
N ARG A 137 5.66 -6.42 -10.16
CA ARG A 137 4.69 -6.20 -11.24
C ARG A 137 4.23 -4.75 -11.25
N PHE A 138 4.38 -4.12 -12.39
CA PHE A 138 3.86 -2.79 -12.64
C PHE A 138 2.50 -2.91 -13.34
N TYR A 139 1.46 -2.35 -12.73
CA TYR A 139 0.12 -2.32 -13.30
C TYR A 139 -0.17 -0.92 -13.82
N VAL A 140 -0.23 -0.74 -15.14
CA VAL A 140 -0.65 0.53 -15.73
C VAL A 140 -2.17 0.55 -15.76
N ARG A 141 -2.75 1.57 -15.12
CA ARG A 141 -4.15 1.91 -15.34
C ARG A 141 -4.23 2.73 -16.62
N GLU A 142 -4.78 2.14 -17.67
CA GLU A 142 -5.07 2.91 -18.89
C GLU A 142 -6.25 3.82 -18.60
N ASP A 143 -6.07 5.14 -18.78
CA ASP A 143 -7.18 6.05 -18.98
C ASP A 143 -7.80 5.72 -20.33
N LYS A 144 -8.65 4.69 -20.36
CA LYS A 144 -9.64 4.57 -21.41
C LYS A 144 -10.65 5.66 -21.10
N ASN A 145 -10.73 6.66 -22.00
CA ASN A 145 -11.90 7.53 -22.02
C ASN A 145 -13.11 6.60 -22.04
N ILE A 146 -13.93 6.65 -20.99
CA ILE A 146 -15.22 5.96 -20.91
C ILE A 146 -16.12 6.65 -21.94
N GLY A 147 -15.88 6.35 -23.21
CA GLY A 147 -16.61 6.86 -24.36
C GLY A 147 -17.55 5.77 -24.83
N ASP A 148 -18.85 6.04 -24.67
CA ASP A 148 -20.00 5.44 -25.34
C ASP A 148 -19.92 3.94 -25.69
N GLY A 149 -20.18 3.10 -24.69
CA GLY A 149 -20.95 1.87 -24.93
C GLY A 149 -20.21 0.53 -24.90
N ASP A 150 -18.88 0.49 -24.88
CA ASP A 150 -18.16 -0.77 -24.70
C ASP A 150 -17.95 -1.07 -23.22
N THR A 151 -18.78 -1.98 -22.68
CA THR A 151 -18.60 -2.56 -21.35
C THR A 151 -17.38 -3.48 -21.35
N VAL A 152 -16.19 -2.90 -21.14
CA VAL A 152 -14.98 -3.66 -20.87
C VAL A 152 -15.06 -4.17 -19.43
N ASP A 153 -14.95 -5.48 -19.26
CA ASP A 153 -14.88 -6.20 -17.97
C ASP A 153 -13.62 -5.86 -17.13
N ASP A 154 -12.94 -4.74 -17.36
CA ASP A 154 -11.71 -4.33 -16.66
C ASP A 154 -11.89 -3.14 -15.70
N ASP A 155 -13.10 -2.56 -15.60
CA ASP A 155 -13.37 -1.35 -14.79
C ASP A 155 -13.59 -1.61 -13.28
N ALA A 156 -13.42 -2.85 -12.81
CA ALA A 156 -13.34 -3.03 -11.36
C ALA A 156 -12.02 -2.39 -10.91
N PRO A 157 -11.98 -1.58 -9.83
CA PRO A 157 -10.71 -1.25 -9.18
C PRO A 157 -9.93 -2.57 -9.04
N PRO A 158 -8.60 -2.59 -9.25
CA PRO A 158 -7.82 -3.82 -9.24
C PRO A 158 -8.34 -4.65 -8.07
N ARG A 159 -8.86 -5.85 -8.38
CA ARG A 159 -9.55 -6.69 -7.37
C ARG A 159 -8.71 -6.62 -6.11
N ARG A 160 -9.30 -6.49 -4.92
CA ARG A 160 -8.55 -6.33 -3.66
C ARG A 160 -7.34 -7.29 -3.57
N SER A 161 -7.44 -8.47 -4.19
CA SER A 161 -6.39 -9.49 -4.40
C SER A 161 -5.16 -9.14 -5.27
N VAL A 162 -5.11 -8.01 -6.00
CA VAL A 162 -4.04 -7.66 -6.95
C VAL A 162 -3.01 -6.72 -6.30
N VAL A 163 -3.29 -6.25 -5.09
CA VAL A 163 -2.68 -5.05 -4.53
C VAL A 163 -1.65 -5.42 -3.46
N GLY A 164 -0.39 -5.53 -3.87
CA GLY A 164 0.78 -5.55 -2.97
C GLY A 164 1.29 -6.94 -2.55
N ALA A 165 0.61 -8.01 -2.92
CA ALA A 165 1.09 -9.39 -2.88
C ALA A 165 0.10 -10.22 -3.70
N ILE A 166 0.56 -10.98 -4.69
CA ILE A 166 -0.27 -12.03 -5.31
C ILE A 166 0.22 -13.37 -4.77
N PRO A 167 -0.42 -13.96 -3.76
CA PRO A 167 -0.27 -15.38 -3.53
C PRO A 167 -1.21 -16.14 -4.49
N GLU A 168 -0.81 -17.34 -4.90
CA GLU A 168 -1.67 -18.29 -5.60
C GLU A 168 -2.67 -18.85 -4.58
N ILE A 169 -3.91 -18.34 -4.55
CA ILE A 169 -4.85 -18.59 -3.43
C ILE A 169 -6.15 -19.23 -3.90
N SER A 170 -6.54 -20.27 -3.15
CA SER A 170 -7.86 -20.90 -3.17
C SER A 170 -8.99 -19.88 -2.95
N PRO A 171 -10.12 -19.93 -3.68
CA PRO A 171 -11.22 -18.96 -3.58
C PRO A 171 -11.90 -18.83 -2.19
N HIS A 172 -11.46 -19.58 -1.19
CA HIS A 172 -12.03 -19.63 0.15
C HIS A 172 -11.15 -19.00 1.25
N GLU A 173 -9.95 -18.51 0.93
CA GLU A 173 -9.07 -17.83 1.88
C GLU A 173 -8.81 -16.37 1.49
N PRO A 174 -8.93 -15.39 2.42
CA PRO A 174 -8.62 -14.00 2.13
C PRO A 174 -7.12 -13.84 1.94
N TRP A 175 -6.78 -13.15 0.85
CA TRP A 175 -5.45 -13.05 0.27
C TRP A 175 -4.37 -12.41 1.14
N TRP A 176 -4.74 -11.71 2.20
CA TRP A 176 -3.80 -11.11 3.16
C TRP A 176 -3.61 -11.94 4.43
N ALA A 177 -4.34 -13.05 4.61
CA ALA A 177 -4.31 -13.89 5.83
C ALA A 177 -3.31 -15.07 5.76
N ALA A 178 -2.57 -15.18 4.66
CA ALA A 178 -1.66 -16.29 4.47
C ALA A 178 -0.34 -15.97 5.18
N THR A 179 0.03 -16.77 6.20
CA THR A 179 1.36 -16.83 6.83
C THR A 179 2.38 -17.37 5.82
N VAL A 180 2.58 -16.62 4.74
CA VAL A 180 3.27 -17.05 3.53
C VAL A 180 4.63 -16.37 3.51
N SER A 181 5.68 -17.20 3.41
CA SER A 181 6.99 -16.78 2.91
C SER A 181 6.79 -15.86 1.72
N ILE A 182 7.55 -14.78 1.61
CA ILE A 182 7.37 -13.81 0.51
C ILE A 182 7.86 -14.43 -0.80
N ASP A 183 7.11 -15.38 -1.36
CA ASP A 183 7.05 -15.65 -2.80
C ASP A 183 6.24 -14.54 -3.50
N GLN A 184 5.95 -13.45 -2.79
CA GLN A 184 4.94 -12.47 -3.14
C GLN A 184 5.45 -11.52 -4.22
N THR A 185 4.70 -11.54 -5.31
CA THR A 185 4.72 -10.50 -6.32
C THR A 185 4.29 -9.16 -5.70
N LEU A 186 5.20 -8.18 -5.62
CA LEU A 186 4.85 -6.82 -5.24
C LEU A 186 4.25 -6.09 -6.45
N VAL A 187 3.01 -5.65 -6.33
CA VAL A 187 2.31 -4.95 -7.41
C VAL A 187 2.25 -3.45 -7.13
N PHE A 188 2.77 -2.65 -8.06
CA PHE A 188 2.74 -1.19 -7.99
C PHE A 188 1.88 -0.61 -9.11
N PRO A 189 0.93 0.27 -8.80
CA PRO A 189 0.24 1.01 -9.83
C PRO A 189 1.19 1.98 -10.54
N VAL A 190 0.99 2.12 -11.84
CA VAL A 190 1.65 3.09 -12.70
C VAL A 190 0.60 4.00 -13.29
N THR A 191 0.82 5.31 -13.19
CA THR A 191 -0.05 6.34 -13.76
C THR A 191 0.73 7.13 -14.81
N ILE A 192 0.13 7.29 -15.99
CA ILE A 192 0.74 7.98 -17.13
C ILE A 192 -0.13 9.18 -17.49
N LYS A 193 0.45 10.39 -17.48
CA LYS A 193 -0.21 11.66 -17.85
C LYS A 193 0.78 12.60 -18.54
N ASP A 194 0.31 13.70 -19.10
CA ASP A 194 1.12 14.75 -19.75
C ASP A 194 1.56 15.85 -18.77
N ASN A 195 0.83 16.05 -17.68
CA ASN A 195 1.14 17.06 -16.67
C ASN A 195 1.15 16.50 -15.25
N TRP A 196 1.96 17.10 -14.38
CA TRP A 196 2.15 16.65 -13.00
C TRP A 196 0.92 16.79 -12.10
N PRO A 197 0.15 17.91 -12.14
CA PRO A 197 -1.07 18.03 -11.34
C PRO A 197 -2.06 16.88 -11.56
N ASP A 198 -2.41 16.58 -12.81
CA ASP A 198 -3.35 15.50 -13.12
C ASP A 198 -2.78 14.12 -12.82
N LEU A 199 -1.47 13.96 -13.06
CA LEU A 199 -0.76 12.74 -12.70
C LEU A 199 -0.90 12.44 -11.21
N VAL A 200 -0.65 13.44 -10.35
CA VAL A 200 -0.73 13.28 -8.90
C VAL A 200 -2.14 12.92 -8.46
N VAL A 201 -3.17 13.49 -9.08
CA VAL A 201 -4.57 13.14 -8.78
C VAL A 201 -4.87 11.70 -9.19
N HIS A 202 -4.54 11.30 -10.43
CA HIS A 202 -4.77 9.94 -10.92
C HIS A 202 -3.97 8.87 -10.17
N ALA A 203 -2.74 9.20 -9.78
CA ALA A 203 -1.92 8.34 -8.96
C ALA A 203 -2.56 8.14 -7.57
N ALA A 204 -3.17 9.17 -7.00
CA ALA A 204 -3.92 9.04 -5.75
C ALA A 204 -5.17 8.15 -5.91
N ILE A 205 -5.90 8.26 -7.03
CA ILE A 205 -7.01 7.33 -7.34
C ILE A 205 -6.51 5.88 -7.36
N SER A 206 -5.27 5.65 -7.83
CA SER A 206 -4.67 4.32 -7.83
C SER A 206 -4.14 3.88 -6.46
N ALA A 207 -3.71 4.83 -5.62
CA ALA A 207 -3.26 4.56 -4.26
C ALA A 207 -4.43 4.22 -3.31
N ARG A 208 -5.60 4.85 -3.47
CA ARG A 208 -6.74 4.71 -2.55
C ARG A 208 -7.22 3.25 -2.38
N PRO A 209 -7.40 2.46 -3.47
CA PRO A 209 -7.71 1.04 -3.35
C PRO A 209 -6.68 0.24 -2.54
N MET A 210 -5.42 0.70 -2.48
CA MET A 210 -4.36 0.04 -1.71
C MET A 210 -4.53 0.23 -0.21
N PHE A 211 -5.07 1.38 0.21
CA PHE A 211 -5.49 1.62 1.59
C PHE A 211 -6.83 0.93 1.90
N ASP A 212 -7.77 0.90 0.95
CA ASP A 212 -9.02 0.14 1.14
C ASP A 212 -8.77 -1.36 1.32
N ALA A 213 -7.79 -1.89 0.60
CA ALA A 213 -7.40 -3.29 0.65
C ALA A 213 -6.66 -3.66 1.94
N SER A 214 -5.90 -2.72 2.52
CA SER A 214 -5.20 -2.87 3.80
C SER A 214 -5.38 -1.57 4.61
N PRO A 215 -6.45 -1.47 5.42
CA PRO A 215 -6.83 -0.21 6.08
C PRO A 215 -5.77 0.37 7.02
N LEU A 216 -4.89 -0.48 7.54
CA LEU A 216 -3.78 -0.08 8.43
C LEU A 216 -2.45 0.11 7.67
N ARG A 217 -2.47 0.07 6.33
CA ARG A 217 -1.31 0.35 5.50
C ARG A 217 -0.79 1.76 5.80
N THR A 218 0.49 1.90 6.09
CA THR A 218 1.11 3.17 6.45
C THR A 218 1.41 4.05 5.23
N PHE A 219 1.74 3.43 4.09
CA PHE A 219 1.94 4.13 2.82
C PHE A 219 1.69 3.24 1.60
N SER A 220 1.49 3.88 0.44
CA SER A 220 1.37 3.23 -0.86
C SER A 220 2.25 3.94 -1.90
N VAL A 221 3.01 3.17 -2.66
CA VAL A 221 3.91 3.68 -3.71
C VAL A 221 3.23 3.56 -5.06
N VAL A 222 3.19 4.67 -5.81
CA VAL A 222 2.69 4.74 -7.19
C VAL A 222 3.79 5.31 -8.07
N LEU A 223 4.04 4.67 -9.22
CA LEU A 223 4.96 5.22 -10.21
C LEU A 223 4.20 6.17 -11.14
N GLY A 224 4.56 7.45 -11.08
CA GLY A 224 4.10 8.44 -12.04
C GLY A 224 5.05 8.54 -13.23
N PHE A 225 4.52 8.53 -14.44
CA PHE A 225 5.27 8.83 -15.67
C PHE A 225 4.62 9.98 -16.44
N ASN A 226 5.33 11.10 -16.53
CA ASN A 226 4.99 12.18 -17.42
C ASN A 226 5.50 11.83 -18.83
N HIS A 227 4.61 11.54 -19.76
CA HIS A 227 4.98 11.13 -21.12
C HIS A 227 5.30 12.30 -22.05
N GLU A 228 4.88 13.53 -21.72
CA GLU A 228 5.24 14.74 -22.47
C GLU A 228 6.69 15.13 -22.18
N THR A 229 7.07 15.17 -20.90
CA THR A 229 8.44 15.53 -20.48
C THR A 229 9.39 14.33 -20.40
N LEU A 230 8.88 13.10 -20.54
CA LEU A 230 9.62 11.85 -20.36
C LEU A 230 10.31 11.79 -18.99
N GLU A 231 9.57 12.14 -17.94
CA GLU A 231 10.05 12.16 -16.56
C GLU A 231 9.24 11.19 -15.69
N ALA A 232 9.92 10.42 -14.86
CA ALA A 232 9.29 9.56 -13.85
C ALA A 232 9.30 10.22 -12.47
N ARG A 233 8.36 9.85 -11.60
CA ARG A 233 8.39 10.13 -10.16
C ARG A 233 7.85 8.95 -9.36
N PHE A 234 8.48 8.68 -8.23
CA PHE A 234 7.92 7.78 -7.22
C PHE A 234 7.06 8.62 -6.27
N LEU A 235 5.77 8.30 -6.20
CA LEU A 235 4.77 8.98 -5.39
C LEU A 235 4.39 8.08 -4.23
N VAL A 236 4.75 8.47 -3.02
CA VAL A 236 4.51 7.76 -1.78
C VAL A 236 3.36 8.44 -1.05
N TYR A 237 2.16 7.90 -1.21
CA TYR A 237 0.97 8.37 -0.49
C TYR A 237 1.00 7.79 0.93
N HIS A 238 0.69 8.60 1.92
CA HIS A 238 0.55 8.19 3.31
C HIS A 238 -0.52 9.08 3.96
N HIS A 239 -1.08 8.68 5.10
CA HIS A 239 -2.18 9.47 5.73
C HIS A 239 -1.79 10.91 6.12
N GLY A 240 -0.49 11.20 6.20
CA GLY A 240 0.03 12.57 6.39
C GLY A 240 0.06 13.44 5.12
N GLY A 241 -0.08 12.86 3.93
CA GLY A 241 -0.02 13.56 2.65
C GLY A 241 0.74 12.78 1.57
N LEU A 242 1.49 13.50 0.74
CA LEU A 242 2.25 12.93 -0.38
C LEU A 242 3.73 13.22 -0.22
N THR A 243 4.53 12.17 -0.20
CA THR A 243 5.98 12.27 -0.36
C THR A 243 6.36 11.86 -1.78
N ALA A 244 7.17 12.63 -2.48
CA ALA A 244 7.55 12.36 -3.86
C ALA A 244 9.05 12.48 -4.10
N SER A 245 9.56 11.74 -5.07
CA SER A 245 10.88 12.01 -5.63
C SER A 245 10.84 13.32 -6.43
N ASP A 246 12.02 13.92 -6.62
CA ASP A 246 12.21 14.85 -7.73
C ASP A 246 11.84 14.18 -9.07
N ALA A 247 11.54 14.99 -10.09
CA ALA A 247 11.35 14.48 -11.45
C ALA A 247 12.63 13.78 -11.93
N LEU A 248 12.47 12.59 -12.49
CA LEU A 248 13.55 11.72 -12.94
C LEU A 248 13.52 11.68 -14.46
N PRO A 249 14.31 12.50 -15.17
CA PRO A 249 14.34 12.51 -16.63
C PRO A 249 14.93 11.18 -17.13
N VAL A 250 14.07 10.25 -17.56
CA VAL A 250 14.47 8.88 -17.92
C VAL A 250 15.22 8.81 -19.24
N THR A 251 15.35 9.93 -19.94
CA THR A 251 16.18 10.09 -21.15
C THR A 251 17.66 10.27 -20.80
N THR A 252 17.97 10.82 -19.63
CA THR A 252 19.35 11.11 -19.20
C THR A 252 19.94 9.94 -18.42
N LEU A 253 21.27 9.76 -18.49
CA LEU A 253 21.97 8.72 -17.74
C LEU A 253 21.78 8.89 -16.21
N GLN A 254 21.88 10.12 -15.72
CA GLN A 254 21.68 10.41 -14.30
C GLN A 254 20.25 10.15 -13.84
N GLY A 255 19.24 10.53 -14.64
CA GLY A 255 17.84 10.25 -14.34
C GLY A 255 17.53 8.76 -14.32
N LYS A 256 18.08 7.98 -15.28
CA LYS A 256 18.00 6.52 -15.30
C LYS A 256 18.64 5.88 -14.06
N ARG A 257 19.84 6.34 -13.67
CA ARG A 257 20.50 5.88 -12.43
C ARG A 257 19.66 6.19 -11.19
N ASN A 258 19.09 7.39 -11.10
CA ASN A 258 18.24 7.76 -9.98
C ASN A 258 16.93 6.95 -9.96
N PHE A 259 16.34 6.67 -11.12
CA PHE A 259 15.20 5.77 -11.26
C PHE A 259 15.53 4.36 -10.76
N LEU A 260 16.65 3.78 -11.22
CA LEU A 260 17.11 2.48 -10.73
C LEU A 260 17.34 2.44 -9.24
N ARG A 261 17.94 3.49 -8.68
CA ARG A 261 18.21 3.55 -7.25
C ARG A 261 16.92 3.41 -6.44
N LEU A 262 15.83 4.01 -6.89
CA LEU A 262 14.52 3.87 -6.26
C LEU A 262 13.93 2.47 -6.47
N VAL A 263 14.03 1.90 -7.67
CA VAL A 263 13.62 0.51 -7.93
C VAL A 263 14.39 -0.48 -7.04
N PHE A 264 15.71 -0.33 -6.93
CA PHE A 264 16.57 -1.16 -6.09
C PHE A 264 16.22 -1.01 -4.61
N ALA A 265 15.86 0.20 -4.16
CA ALA A 265 15.36 0.40 -2.81
C ALA A 265 14.10 -0.44 -2.56
N LEU A 266 13.17 -0.53 -3.51
CA LEU A 266 12.00 -1.41 -3.39
C LEU A 266 12.40 -2.89 -3.40
N PHE A 267 13.40 -3.31 -4.18
CA PHE A 267 13.90 -4.68 -4.16
C PHE A 267 14.55 -5.09 -2.83
N THR A 268 14.97 -4.12 -2.01
CA THR A 268 15.49 -4.44 -0.68
C THR A 268 14.41 -4.83 0.34
N TRP A 269 13.12 -4.68 0.01
CA TRP A 269 12.01 -5.02 0.90
C TRP A 269 11.97 -6.52 1.16
N LYS A 270 12.16 -6.92 2.42
CA LYS A 270 12.17 -8.33 2.85
C LYS A 270 10.96 -8.72 3.67
N MET A 271 10.20 -7.74 4.14
CA MET A 271 9.01 -7.92 4.95
C MET A 271 7.86 -7.11 4.36
N ILE A 272 6.62 -7.56 4.56
CA ILE A 272 5.42 -6.78 4.16
C ILE A 272 5.39 -5.40 4.84
N GLY A 273 6.01 -5.27 6.01
CA GLY A 273 6.25 -4.00 6.72
C GLY A 273 7.05 -2.99 5.91
N ASP A 274 8.02 -3.46 5.12
CA ASP A 274 8.82 -2.60 4.24
C ASP A 274 7.96 -2.02 3.10
N ALA A 275 6.87 -2.71 2.72
CA ALA A 275 5.88 -2.25 1.76
C ALA A 275 4.73 -1.43 2.38
N GLY A 276 4.90 -1.01 3.64
CA GLY A 276 3.93 -0.23 4.40
C GLY A 276 2.76 -1.05 4.97
N ILE A 277 2.79 -2.38 4.91
CA ILE A 277 1.74 -3.23 5.50
C ILE A 277 2.16 -3.66 6.90
N PRO A 278 1.44 -3.27 7.97
CA PRO A 278 1.84 -3.64 9.32
C PRO A 278 1.89 -5.16 9.51
N PRO A 279 3.02 -5.74 9.97
CA PRO A 279 3.14 -7.20 10.13
C PRO A 279 2.28 -7.77 11.26
N TRP A 280 1.77 -6.90 12.14
CA TRP A 280 0.88 -7.24 13.24
C TRP A 280 -0.61 -7.24 12.84
N PHE A 281 -0.91 -7.03 11.55
CA PHE A 281 -2.27 -7.05 11.02
C PHE A 281 -2.31 -7.74 9.65
N ASP A 282 -2.84 -8.96 9.65
CA ASP A 282 -3.56 -9.48 8.50
C ASP A 282 -5.00 -8.95 8.67
N GLY A 283 -5.80 -8.52 7.70
CA GLY A 283 -7.13 -7.95 7.98
C GLY A 283 -8.16 -8.75 8.83
N LYS A 284 -7.83 -9.92 9.40
CA LYS A 284 -8.66 -10.82 10.22
C LYS A 284 -8.15 -10.78 11.64
N ARG A 285 -6.85 -10.62 11.86
CA ARG A 285 -6.24 -10.69 13.18
C ARG A 285 -5.38 -9.48 13.45
N ILE A 286 -5.45 -9.02 14.69
CA ILE A 286 -4.60 -7.95 15.20
C ILE A 286 -3.75 -8.53 16.32
N ALA A 287 -2.43 -8.45 16.19
CA ALA A 287 -1.52 -8.69 17.29
C ALA A 287 -1.56 -7.47 18.23
N ILE A 288 -1.93 -7.70 19.49
CA ILE A 288 -2.04 -6.65 20.51
C ILE A 288 -0.73 -6.61 21.30
N PRO A 289 -0.03 -5.46 21.36
CA PRO A 289 1.13 -5.31 22.22
C PRO A 289 0.77 -5.61 23.69
N GLY A 290 1.55 -6.46 24.35
CA GLY A 290 1.25 -6.89 25.72
C GLY A 290 0.08 -7.87 25.82
N ALA A 291 -0.28 -8.56 24.72
CA ALA A 291 -1.34 -9.56 24.70
C ALA A 291 -1.26 -10.53 25.90
N GLU A 292 -0.06 -11.03 26.22
CA GLU A 292 0.17 -11.95 27.34
C GLU A 292 -0.23 -11.35 28.70
N GLU A 293 0.06 -10.07 28.95
CA GLU A 293 -0.31 -9.36 30.18
C GLU A 293 -1.83 -9.18 30.30
N LEU A 294 -2.52 -9.14 29.17
CA LEU A 294 -3.98 -9.05 29.05
C LEU A 294 -4.65 -10.45 29.00
N GLY A 295 -3.88 -11.53 29.10
CA GLY A 295 -4.37 -12.91 28.94
C GLY A 295 -4.72 -13.29 27.49
N LEU A 296 -4.46 -12.42 26.53
CA LEU A 296 -4.76 -12.63 25.11
C LEU A 296 -3.72 -13.56 24.46
N PRO A 297 -4.11 -14.30 23.40
CA PRO A 297 -3.17 -15.15 22.67
C PRO A 297 -2.05 -14.32 22.01
N PRO A 298 -0.78 -14.76 22.08
CA PRO A 298 0.35 -14.08 21.44
C PRO A 298 0.20 -13.97 19.92
N SER A 299 -0.58 -14.86 19.30
CA SER A 299 -0.91 -14.85 17.87
C SER A 299 -1.85 -13.72 17.45
N GLY A 300 -2.36 -12.92 18.39
CA GLY A 300 -3.35 -11.88 18.14
C GLY A 300 -4.79 -12.35 18.27
N VAL A 301 -5.72 -11.41 18.20
CA VAL A 301 -7.17 -11.64 18.34
C VAL A 301 -7.89 -11.57 17.00
N ASP A 302 -8.89 -12.42 16.80
CA ASP A 302 -9.75 -12.39 15.62
C ASP A 302 -10.70 -11.20 15.66
N ILE A 303 -10.74 -10.48 14.54
CA ILE A 303 -11.69 -9.43 14.23
C ILE A 303 -13.03 -10.10 13.94
N ASP A 304 -14.00 -9.77 14.77
CA ASP A 304 -15.37 -10.24 14.64
C ASP A 304 -16.14 -9.39 13.61
N SER A 305 -16.03 -8.07 13.74
CA SER A 305 -16.66 -7.15 12.80
C SER A 305 -15.90 -5.84 12.70
N VAL A 306 -15.93 -5.22 11.51
CA VAL A 306 -15.47 -3.85 11.30
C VAL A 306 -16.65 -2.91 11.57
N ILE A 307 -16.57 -2.16 12.67
CA ILE A 307 -17.63 -1.24 13.12
C ILE A 307 -17.59 0.04 12.30
N TYR A 308 -16.40 0.55 12.05
CA TYR A 308 -16.19 1.78 11.31
C TYR A 308 -14.84 1.76 10.60
N GLN A 309 -14.84 2.17 9.34
CA GLN A 309 -13.64 2.36 8.55
C GLN A 309 -13.82 3.61 7.73
N LYS A 310 -12.79 4.47 7.75
CA LYS A 310 -12.67 5.58 6.82
C LYS A 310 -11.35 5.45 6.07
N THR A 311 -11.44 5.42 4.74
CA THR A 311 -10.25 5.39 3.89
C THR A 311 -10.05 6.74 3.22
N ASP A 312 -9.24 7.58 3.85
CA ASP A 312 -8.76 8.81 3.23
C ASP A 312 -7.31 8.63 2.78
N LEU A 313 -6.97 9.26 1.66
CA LEU A 313 -5.57 9.36 1.24
C LEU A 313 -4.78 10.25 2.20
N ARG A 314 -5.44 11.28 2.72
CA ARG A 314 -4.90 12.19 3.71
C ARG A 314 -5.92 12.50 4.79
N GLY A 315 -5.45 12.52 6.04
CA GLY A 315 -6.25 12.79 7.21
C GLY A 315 -6.32 11.58 8.14
N PRO A 316 -7.07 11.68 9.24
CA PRO A 316 -7.33 10.55 10.10
C PRO A 316 -8.09 9.48 9.31
N SER A 317 -7.49 8.30 9.14
CA SER A 317 -8.13 7.10 8.60
C SER A 317 -8.41 6.12 9.74
N PRO A 318 -9.39 6.42 10.62
CA PRO A 318 -9.73 5.54 11.73
C PRO A 318 -10.23 4.18 11.23
N PHE A 319 -9.75 3.15 11.91
CA PHE A 319 -10.19 1.78 11.77
C PHE A 319 -10.65 1.29 13.15
N VAL A 320 -11.94 0.96 13.25
CA VAL A 320 -12.58 0.52 14.49
C VAL A 320 -13.23 -0.84 14.24
N CYS A 321 -12.85 -1.83 15.03
CA CYS A 321 -13.35 -3.20 14.92
C CYS A 321 -13.71 -3.76 16.30
N SER A 322 -14.68 -4.67 16.33
CA SER A 322 -14.86 -5.58 17.46
C SER A 322 -13.97 -6.80 17.28
N PHE A 323 -13.48 -7.34 18.38
CA PHE A 323 -12.81 -8.63 18.42
C PHE A 323 -13.55 -9.54 19.40
N ARG A 324 -13.54 -10.85 19.13
CA ARG A 324 -14.02 -11.85 20.09
C ARG A 324 -12.82 -12.40 20.85
N TYR A 325 -12.99 -12.54 22.16
CA TYR A 325 -11.98 -13.12 23.03
C TYR A 325 -12.64 -14.06 24.04
N GLY A 326 -12.34 -15.37 23.95
CA GLY A 326 -12.94 -16.44 24.76
C GLY A 326 -14.44 -16.67 24.47
N ALA A 327 -15.01 -17.87 24.40
CA ALA A 327 -14.50 -19.21 24.51
C ALA A 327 -14.76 -19.92 23.18
N SER A 328 -13.73 -20.53 22.60
CA SER A 328 -13.94 -21.70 21.74
C SER A 328 -14.35 -22.86 22.66
N ASP A 329 -15.55 -22.78 23.23
CA ASP A 329 -16.17 -23.96 23.78
C ASP A 329 -16.46 -24.85 22.59
N SER A 330 -15.80 -25.99 22.64
CA SER A 330 -15.94 -27.13 21.77
C SER A 330 -17.41 -27.53 21.60
N ASP A 331 -18.12 -26.91 20.66
CA ASP A 331 -19.22 -27.59 19.96
C ASP A 331 -18.61 -28.56 18.93
N THR A 332 -17.87 -29.52 19.47
CA THR A 332 -17.70 -30.83 18.84
C THR A 332 -19.07 -31.49 18.93
N SER A 333 -20.01 -31.06 18.09
CA SER A 333 -21.26 -31.76 17.87
C SER A 333 -20.89 -33.11 17.26
N ALA A 334 -20.76 -34.11 18.13
CA ALA A 334 -20.75 -35.50 17.75
C ALA A 334 -22.01 -35.74 16.90
N SER A 335 -21.80 -36.03 15.62
CA SER A 335 -22.75 -36.69 14.74
C SER A 335 -22.99 -38.11 15.28
N GLY A 336 -23.72 -38.20 16.39
CA GLY A 336 -24.25 -39.43 16.97
C GLY A 336 -25.66 -39.67 16.43
N SER A 337 -25.78 -40.70 15.60
CA SER A 337 -27.02 -41.35 15.15
C SER A 337 -28.16 -41.30 16.18
N GLU A 338 -29.33 -40.85 15.73
CA GLU A 338 -30.59 -40.89 16.45
C GLU A 338 -30.97 -42.33 16.84
N THR A 339 -31.28 -42.54 18.12
CA THR A 339 -32.26 -43.55 18.55
C THR A 339 -33.11 -42.98 19.69
N LEU A 340 -34.43 -43.06 19.47
CA LEU A 340 -35.56 -42.66 20.33
C LEU A 340 -35.37 -42.87 21.85
N GLY A 341 -35.81 -41.89 22.65
CA GLY A 341 -35.95 -42.04 24.11
C GLY A 341 -36.56 -40.85 24.86
N THR A 342 -37.89 -40.82 24.89
CA THR A 342 -38.87 -40.20 25.80
C THR A 342 -38.43 -39.59 27.16
N GLN A 343 -38.97 -38.37 27.43
CA GLN A 343 -39.35 -37.72 28.72
C GLN A 343 -38.32 -37.34 29.80
N GLY A 344 -38.46 -36.12 30.33
CA GLY A 344 -38.00 -35.76 31.68
C GLY A 344 -37.74 -34.27 31.91
N SER A 345 -38.71 -33.57 32.47
CA SER A 345 -38.66 -32.19 32.97
C SER A 345 -37.77 -32.00 34.21
N SER A 346 -36.95 -30.95 34.28
CA SER A 346 -36.76 -30.14 35.51
C SER A 346 -35.91 -28.88 35.25
N SER A 347 -36.38 -27.78 35.83
CA SER A 347 -35.83 -26.43 35.89
C SER A 347 -34.60 -26.26 36.79
N THR A 348 -33.66 -25.40 36.38
CA THR A 348 -32.78 -24.64 37.28
C THR A 348 -32.45 -23.25 36.68
N PRO A 349 -32.29 -22.20 37.51
CA PRO A 349 -32.09 -20.83 37.04
C PRO A 349 -30.60 -20.52 36.81
N SER A 350 -30.32 -19.77 35.74
CA SER A 350 -29.00 -19.24 35.41
C SER A 350 -28.73 -17.93 36.17
N THR A 351 -27.66 -17.93 36.94
CA THR A 351 -27.13 -16.74 37.61
C THR A 351 -26.17 -16.03 36.66
N SER A 352 -26.62 -14.96 35.99
CA SER A 352 -25.75 -14.08 35.20
C SER A 352 -25.17 -12.98 36.08
N SER A 353 -23.86 -13.04 36.35
CA SER A 353 -23.11 -11.97 37.01
C SER A 353 -22.70 -10.91 35.98
N SER A 354 -23.45 -9.81 35.91
CA SER A 354 -23.05 -8.60 35.20
C SER A 354 -22.10 -7.77 36.08
N LEU A 355 -20.83 -7.68 35.70
CA LEU A 355 -19.91 -6.69 36.27
C LEU A 355 -20.11 -5.35 35.56
N SER A 356 -20.96 -4.52 36.13
CA SER A 356 -21.05 -3.09 35.83
C SER A 356 -19.91 -2.36 36.53
N ALA A 357 -18.89 -1.94 35.78
CA ALA A 357 -17.87 -1.01 36.26
C ALA A 357 -18.48 0.39 36.34
N SER A 358 -18.66 0.86 37.57
CA SER A 358 -19.12 2.19 37.93
C SER A 358 -18.05 3.26 37.72
N ASN A 359 -18.51 4.41 37.24
CA ASN A 359 -17.82 5.69 37.18
C ASN A 359 -16.91 5.98 38.39
N VAL A 360 -15.68 6.42 38.11
CA VAL A 360 -14.91 7.30 38.99
C VAL A 360 -14.61 8.59 38.24
N ASN A 361 -15.36 9.62 38.62
CA ASN A 361 -15.01 11.02 38.42
C ASN A 361 -13.87 11.34 39.40
N GLU A 362 -12.71 11.73 38.91
CA GLU A 362 -11.83 12.62 39.67
C GLU A 362 -11.36 13.77 38.77
N ARG A 363 -11.91 14.94 39.08
CA ARG A 363 -11.44 16.25 38.63
C ARG A 363 -10.17 16.56 39.41
N THR A 364 -9.08 16.81 38.70
CA THR A 364 -7.99 17.67 39.20
C THR A 364 -7.69 18.73 38.16
N SER A 365 -8.16 19.93 38.49
CA SER A 365 -7.83 21.18 37.84
C SER A 365 -6.42 21.60 38.26
N GLU A 366 -5.45 21.58 37.34
CA GLU A 366 -4.21 22.33 37.52
C GLU A 366 -4.11 23.41 36.45
N GLN A 367 -4.27 24.64 36.93
CA GLN A 367 -3.92 25.87 36.24
C GLN A 367 -2.39 25.95 36.13
N HIS A 368 -1.86 26.05 34.92
CA HIS A 368 -0.49 26.51 34.71
C HIS A 368 -0.47 27.80 33.89
N GLY A 369 0.04 28.84 34.55
CA GLY A 369 0.09 30.21 34.09
C GLY A 369 1.10 30.41 32.96
N VAL A 370 0.64 31.09 31.92
CA VAL A 370 1.47 31.63 30.85
C VAL A 370 2.18 32.88 31.39
N LYS A 371 3.47 32.76 31.73
CA LYS A 371 4.35 33.91 31.92
C LYS A 371 4.89 34.34 30.55
N GLY A 372 4.49 35.53 30.12
CA GLY A 372 5.03 36.19 28.94
C GLY A 372 6.49 36.58 29.14
N VAL A 373 7.30 36.38 28.09
CA VAL A 373 8.64 36.96 27.97
C VAL A 373 8.61 38.01 26.87
N LYS A 374 8.91 39.24 27.28
CA LYS A 374 9.10 40.43 26.46
C LYS A 374 10.29 40.27 25.53
N GLY A 375 10.17 40.87 24.35
CA GLY A 375 11.23 40.91 23.35
C GLY A 375 12.47 41.69 23.77
N SER A 376 13.54 41.44 23.02
CA SER A 376 14.71 42.30 22.95
C SER A 376 15.01 42.55 21.47
N LYS A 377 14.95 43.83 21.10
CA LYS A 377 15.52 44.39 19.88
C LYS A 377 17.02 44.59 20.13
N GLY A 378 17.84 44.22 19.15
CA GLY A 378 19.24 44.62 19.09
C GLY A 378 19.70 44.75 17.65
N SER A 379 19.87 45.99 17.19
CA SER A 379 20.83 46.37 16.13
C SER A 379 22.23 45.88 16.51
N LYS A 380 23.15 45.55 15.60
CA LYS A 380 23.68 46.31 14.46
C LYS A 380 24.42 45.34 13.55
#